data_AF-A0A6F8YZV0-F1
#
_entry.id   AF-A0A6F8YZV0-F1
#
_cell.length_a   1.000
_cell.length_b   1.000
_cell.length_c   1.000
_cell.angle_alpha   90.00
_cell.angle_beta   90.00
_cell.angle_gamma   90.00
#
_symmetry.space_group_name_H-M   'P 1'
#
loop_
_entity.id
_entity.type
_entity.pdbx_description
1 polymer ?
#
loop_
_entity_poly.entity_id
_entity_poly.type
_entity_poly.pdbx_seq_one_letter_code
_entity_poly.pdbx_strand_id
1 'polypeptide(L)'
;MWNFEEYWHGDVIDRILAVHAEVNGLPRHRSVRLAQGFRGNVVAPISQCLTAAVLGEDFIATHMTWGAVNEWSAHAAYGRLIELEQHATLTTILQRIQQQESRHLAFYMSEARERLEKSRKAQRITRFALRRFWAPVGSTITPKSETRFVLNHLLGGEGGNKMVQMLDSKVDKLPGQQGLSLVTKAVRAFGVRVATA
;
A
#
# COMPACT_ATOMS: atom_id res chain seq x y z
N MET A 1 -8.74 15.35 8.69
CA MET A 1 -8.06 15.86 7.49
C MET A 1 -7.78 14.71 6.52
N TRP A 2 -6.97 13.70 6.89
CA TRP A 2 -6.69 12.49 6.07
C TRP A 2 -7.93 11.87 5.39
N ASN A 3 -8.94 11.44 6.17
CA ASN A 3 -10.13 10.76 5.64
C ASN A 3 -10.94 11.60 4.63
N PHE A 4 -10.85 12.93 4.73
CA PHE A 4 -11.52 13.82 3.77
C PHE A 4 -10.75 13.87 2.44
N GLU A 5 -9.41 13.88 2.47
CA GLU A 5 -8.58 13.88 1.27
C GLU A 5 -8.69 12.56 0.50
N GLU A 6 -8.65 11.44 1.22
CA GLU A 6 -8.82 10.09 0.64
C GLU A 6 -10.19 9.90 -0.03
N TYR A 7 -11.25 10.51 0.53
CA TYR A 7 -12.57 10.49 -0.09
C TYR A 7 -12.55 11.12 -1.49
N TRP A 8 -11.86 12.26 -1.66
CA TRP A 8 -11.79 12.94 -2.96
C TRP A 8 -10.93 12.19 -3.97
N HIS A 9 -9.89 11.48 -3.54
CA HIS A 9 -9.16 10.59 -4.44
C HIS A 9 -10.06 9.48 -4.97
N GLY A 10 -10.86 8.86 -4.10
CA GLY A 10 -11.88 7.90 -4.48
C GLY A 10 -12.90 8.46 -5.46
N ASP A 11 -13.47 9.64 -5.17
CA ASP A 11 -14.47 10.31 -6.03
C ASP A 11 -13.92 10.60 -7.43
N VAL A 12 -12.67 11.07 -7.53
CA VAL A 12 -12.03 11.33 -8.82
C VAL A 12 -11.83 10.03 -9.62
N ILE A 13 -11.38 8.95 -8.98
CA ILE A 13 -11.22 7.65 -9.64
C ILE A 13 -12.58 7.10 -10.10
N ASP A 14 -13.62 7.22 -9.27
CA ASP A 14 -14.98 6.80 -9.63
C ASP A 14 -15.51 7.55 -10.85
N ARG A 15 -15.24 8.86 -10.96
CA ARG A 15 -15.59 9.65 -12.15
C ARG A 15 -14.85 9.20 -13.40
N ILE A 16 -13.57 8.86 -13.30
CA ILE A 16 -12.80 8.32 -14.43
C ILE A 16 -13.45 7.02 -14.91
N LEU A 17 -13.70 6.08 -13.98
CA LEU A 17 -14.35 4.81 -14.29
C LEU A 17 -15.73 5.02 -14.94
N ALA A 18 -16.53 5.97 -14.44
CA ALA A 18 -17.83 6.29 -15.01
C ALA A 18 -17.75 6.76 -16.46
N VAL A 19 -16.78 7.61 -16.80
CA VAL A 19 -16.56 8.07 -18.20
C VAL A 19 -16.18 6.92 -19.14
N HIS A 20 -15.53 5.88 -18.61
CA HIS A 20 -15.18 4.68 -19.37
C HIS A 20 -16.26 3.57 -19.35
N ALA A 21 -17.46 3.88 -18.83
CA ALA A 21 -18.55 2.91 -18.65
C ALA A 21 -18.18 1.68 -17.79
N GLU A 22 -17.20 1.84 -16.89
CA GLU A 22 -16.77 0.82 -15.95
C GLU A 22 -17.58 0.87 -14.65
N VAL A 23 -17.62 -0.25 -13.91
CA VAL A 23 -18.31 -0.33 -12.61
C VAL A 23 -17.63 0.60 -11.60
N ASN A 24 -18.38 1.59 -11.11
CA ASN A 24 -17.93 2.65 -10.19
C ASN A 24 -18.94 2.88 -9.05
N GLY A 25 -18.57 3.70 -8.07
CA GLY A 25 -19.51 4.23 -7.07
C GLY A 25 -20.19 3.16 -6.20
N LEU A 26 -21.51 3.31 -5.97
CA LEU A 26 -22.23 2.48 -5.00
C LEU A 26 -22.31 0.97 -5.38
N PRO A 27 -22.37 0.56 -6.64
CA PRO A 27 -22.23 -0.86 -6.96
C PRO A 27 -20.85 -1.41 -6.57
N ARG A 28 -19.78 -0.67 -6.92
CA ARG A 28 -18.38 -1.06 -6.64
C ARG A 28 -18.09 -1.13 -5.15
N HIS A 29 -18.41 -0.09 -4.37
CA HIS A 29 -18.11 -0.06 -2.94
C HIS A 29 -18.80 -1.21 -2.15
N ARG A 30 -19.91 -1.73 -2.66
CA ARG A 30 -20.71 -2.78 -2.01
C ARG A 30 -20.06 -4.12 -2.29
N SER A 31 -19.62 -4.32 -3.53
CA SER A 31 -18.84 -5.50 -3.92
C SER A 31 -17.55 -5.60 -3.08
N VAL A 32 -16.83 -4.50 -2.88
CA VAL A 32 -15.62 -4.45 -2.03
C VAL A 32 -15.94 -4.81 -0.58
N ARG A 33 -16.98 -4.20 0.00
CA ARG A 33 -17.40 -4.52 1.37
C ARG A 33 -17.82 -5.98 1.52
N LEU A 34 -18.50 -6.55 0.53
CA LEU A 34 -18.85 -7.97 0.51
C LEU A 34 -17.60 -8.86 0.39
N ALA A 35 -16.64 -8.49 -0.46
CA ALA A 35 -15.39 -9.22 -0.65
C ALA A 35 -14.52 -9.23 0.61
N GLN A 36 -14.54 -8.17 1.42
CA GLN A 36 -13.91 -8.14 2.75
C GLN A 36 -14.52 -9.16 3.72
N GLY A 37 -15.79 -9.52 3.52
CA GLY A 37 -16.50 -10.54 4.30
C GLY A 37 -16.58 -10.23 5.80
N PHE A 38 -17.03 -11.20 6.59
CA PHE A 38 -17.14 -11.06 8.05
C PHE A 38 -15.77 -10.86 8.73
N ARG A 39 -14.72 -11.52 8.21
CA ARG A 39 -13.37 -11.39 8.76
C ARG A 39 -12.78 -9.99 8.58
N GLY A 40 -12.95 -9.37 7.41
CA GLY A 40 -12.45 -8.02 7.16
C GLY A 40 -13.28 -6.92 7.83
N ASN A 41 -14.61 -7.06 7.84
CA ASN A 41 -15.50 -6.02 8.36
C ASN A 41 -15.69 -6.04 9.88
N VAL A 42 -15.54 -7.20 10.53
CA VAL A 42 -15.88 -7.37 11.96
C VAL A 42 -14.68 -7.88 12.74
N VAL A 43 -14.03 -8.95 12.28
CA VAL A 43 -12.93 -9.57 13.03
C VAL A 43 -11.66 -8.73 13.00
N ALA A 44 -11.30 -8.15 11.85
CA ALA A 44 -10.08 -7.37 11.71
C ALA A 44 -10.07 -6.10 12.58
N PRO A 45 -11.12 -5.26 12.63
CA PRO A 45 -11.17 -4.12 13.54
C PRO A 45 -11.08 -4.52 15.02
N ILE A 46 -11.81 -5.55 15.44
CA ILE A 46 -11.77 -6.05 16.82
C ILE A 46 -10.37 -6.57 17.17
N SER A 47 -9.76 -7.34 16.27
CA SER A 47 -8.40 -7.84 16.46
C SER A 47 -7.36 -6.71 16.51
N GLN A 48 -7.53 -5.64 15.73
CA GLN A 48 -6.68 -4.46 15.79
C GLN A 48 -6.84 -3.73 17.13
N CYS A 49 -8.07 -3.53 17.61
CA CYS A 49 -8.32 -2.93 18.93
C CYS A 49 -7.71 -3.75 20.07
N LEU A 50 -7.91 -5.07 20.07
CA LEU A 50 -7.35 -5.96 21.09
C LEU A 50 -5.81 -6.03 21.00
N THR A 51 -5.26 -6.06 19.79
CA THR A 51 -3.80 -6.06 19.57
C THR A 51 -3.19 -4.73 20.01
N ALA A 52 -3.84 -3.61 19.74
CA ALA A 52 -3.43 -2.29 20.21
C ALA A 52 -3.47 -2.22 21.75
N ALA A 53 -4.50 -2.78 22.38
CA ALA A 53 -4.62 -2.83 23.83
C ALA A 53 -3.52 -3.68 24.50
N VAL A 54 -3.10 -4.78 23.87
CA VAL A 54 -2.07 -5.70 24.41
C VAL A 54 -0.64 -5.24 24.13
N LEU A 55 -0.38 -4.72 22.93
CA LEU A 55 0.96 -4.33 22.50
C LEU A 55 1.30 -2.86 22.74
N GLY A 56 0.30 -2.04 23.08
CA GLY A 56 0.47 -0.62 23.41
C GLY A 56 1.14 0.17 22.29
N GLU A 57 2.07 1.05 22.67
CA GLU A 57 2.77 1.94 21.73
C GLU A 57 3.61 1.19 20.67
N ASP A 58 4.08 -0.03 20.97
CA ASP A 58 4.84 -0.84 20.02
C ASP A 58 3.99 -1.22 18.78
N PHE A 59 2.66 -1.37 18.94
CA PHE A 59 1.74 -1.61 17.82
C PHE A 59 1.59 -0.38 16.93
N ILE A 60 1.68 0.81 17.50
CA ILE A 60 1.61 2.06 16.74
C ILE A 60 2.79 2.11 15.75
N ALA A 61 3.99 1.70 16.17
CA ALA A 61 5.13 1.60 15.26
C ALA A 61 4.85 0.67 14.08
N THR A 62 4.19 -0.48 14.32
CA THR A 62 3.77 -1.40 13.27
C THR A 62 2.76 -0.76 12.33
N HIS A 63 1.73 -0.11 12.87
CA HIS A 63 0.70 0.55 12.09
C HIS A 63 1.26 1.69 11.22
N MET A 64 2.11 2.55 11.79
CA MET A 64 2.76 3.63 11.07
C MET A 64 3.68 3.12 9.96
N THR A 65 4.45 2.06 10.25
CA THR A 65 5.30 1.42 9.25
C THR A 65 4.48 0.83 8.11
N TRP A 66 3.38 0.15 8.43
CA TRP A 66 2.48 -0.42 7.43
C TRP A 66 1.87 0.66 6.54
N GLY A 67 1.41 1.77 7.14
CA GLY A 67 0.93 2.95 6.43
C GLY A 67 1.99 3.49 5.47
N ALA A 68 3.21 3.74 5.95
CA ALA A 68 4.31 4.21 5.12
C ALA A 68 4.61 3.30 3.91
N VAL A 69 4.60 1.98 4.10
CA VAL A 69 4.81 1.01 3.00
C VAL A 69 3.67 1.07 1.98
N ASN A 70 2.42 1.20 2.43
CA ASN A 70 1.27 1.33 1.55
C ASN A 70 1.33 2.63 0.73
N GLU A 71 1.61 3.76 1.39
CA GLU A 71 1.76 5.07 0.73
C GLU A 71 2.89 5.08 -0.28
N TRP A 72 4.07 4.53 0.07
CA TRP A 72 5.17 4.39 -0.90
C TRP A 72 4.77 3.55 -2.10
N SER A 73 4.03 2.46 -1.88
CA SER A 73 3.59 1.57 -2.95
C SER A 73 2.57 2.26 -3.86
N ALA A 74 1.60 2.98 -3.31
CA ALA A 74 0.59 3.74 -4.05
C ALA A 74 1.23 4.87 -4.87
N HIS A 75 2.04 5.71 -4.23
CA HIS A 75 2.77 6.78 -4.89
C HIS A 75 3.63 6.23 -6.04
N ALA A 76 4.33 5.12 -5.82
CA ALA A 76 5.14 4.53 -6.86
C ALA A 76 4.26 3.98 -8.01
N ALA A 77 3.13 3.32 -7.69
CA ALA A 77 2.21 2.79 -8.69
C ALA A 77 1.66 3.89 -9.61
N TYR A 78 1.27 5.04 -9.05
CA TYR A 78 0.88 6.21 -9.83
C TYR A 78 2.00 6.72 -10.73
N GLY A 79 3.23 6.79 -10.23
CA GLY A 79 4.40 7.14 -11.04
C GLY A 79 4.58 6.21 -12.24
N ARG A 80 4.43 4.89 -12.04
CA ARG A 80 4.51 3.91 -13.13
C ARG A 80 3.37 4.04 -14.13
N LEU A 81 2.13 4.28 -13.66
CA LEU A 81 1.01 4.54 -14.56
C LEU A 81 1.25 5.76 -15.44
N ILE A 82 1.80 6.85 -14.87
CA ILE A 82 2.16 8.05 -15.63
C ILE A 82 3.17 7.72 -16.73
N GLU A 83 4.23 6.98 -16.39
CA GLU A 83 5.30 6.60 -17.34
C GLU A 83 4.81 5.68 -18.47
N LEU A 84 3.92 4.74 -18.13
CA LEU A 84 3.41 3.73 -19.08
C LEU A 84 2.34 4.29 -20.01
N GLU A 85 1.36 5.02 -19.48
CA GLU A 85 0.16 5.40 -20.23
C GLU A 85 0.32 6.74 -20.95
N GLN A 86 1.20 7.64 -20.46
CA GLN A 86 1.50 8.96 -21.05
C GLN A 86 0.27 9.82 -21.40
N HIS A 87 -0.87 9.56 -20.76
CA HIS A 87 -2.14 10.25 -21.04
C HIS A 87 -2.22 11.57 -20.25
N ALA A 88 -2.25 12.72 -20.93
CA ALA A 88 -2.14 14.05 -20.31
C ALA A 88 -3.10 14.28 -19.12
N THR A 89 -4.38 13.95 -19.27
CA THR A 89 -5.39 14.11 -18.19
C THR A 89 -5.10 13.19 -17.00
N LEU A 90 -4.83 11.91 -17.25
CA LEU A 90 -4.50 10.94 -16.21
C LEU A 90 -3.24 11.35 -15.46
N THR A 91 -2.20 11.78 -16.19
CA THR A 91 -0.97 12.30 -15.60
C THR A 91 -1.24 13.47 -14.66
N THR A 92 -2.04 14.44 -15.10
CA THR A 92 -2.38 15.60 -14.27
C THR A 92 -3.10 15.19 -12.99
N ILE A 93 -4.03 14.24 -13.09
CA ILE A 93 -4.80 13.74 -11.94
C ILE A 93 -3.86 13.01 -10.96
N LEU A 94 -3.08 12.06 -11.45
CA LEU A 94 -2.19 11.25 -10.62
C LEU A 94 -1.11 12.09 -9.93
N GLN A 95 -0.55 13.09 -10.61
CA GLN A 95 0.41 14.02 -10.01
C GLN A 95 -0.20 14.86 -8.88
N ARG A 96 -1.47 15.28 -9.02
CA ARG A 96 -2.17 16.02 -7.96
C ARG A 96 -2.44 15.13 -6.74
N ILE A 97 -2.86 13.89 -6.97
CA ILE A 97 -3.05 12.89 -5.90
C ILE A 97 -1.72 12.69 -5.15
N GLN A 98 -0.63 12.40 -5.88
CA GLN A 98 0.71 12.22 -5.30
C GLN A 98 1.19 13.43 -4.49
N GLN A 99 0.93 14.65 -4.97
CA GLN A 99 1.29 15.87 -4.23
C GLN A 99 0.55 15.98 -2.91
N GLN A 100 -0.74 15.62 -2.86
CA GLN A 100 -1.51 15.62 -1.62
C GLN A 100 -1.04 14.52 -0.66
N GLU A 101 -0.77 13.31 -1.17
CA GLU A 101 -0.29 12.17 -0.39
C GLU A 101 1.09 12.41 0.26
N SER A 102 1.89 13.34 -0.26
CA SER A 102 3.23 13.64 0.27
C SER A 102 3.22 13.98 1.78
N ARG A 103 2.17 14.65 2.26
CA ARG A 103 2.01 14.98 3.68
C ARG A 103 1.67 13.76 4.53
N HIS A 104 0.81 12.88 4.01
CA HIS A 104 0.46 11.62 4.67
C HIS A 104 1.69 10.74 4.81
N LEU A 105 2.45 10.62 3.72
CA LEU A 105 3.67 9.84 3.71
C LEU A 105 4.71 10.38 4.69
N ALA A 106 4.90 11.70 4.75
CA ALA A 106 5.82 12.32 5.69
C ALA A 106 5.45 12.00 7.15
N PHE A 107 4.17 12.08 7.49
CA PHE A 107 3.65 11.74 8.82
C PHE A 107 3.89 10.27 9.18
N TYR A 108 3.47 9.33 8.32
CA TYR A 108 3.67 7.91 8.58
C TYR A 108 5.14 7.56 8.72
N MET A 109 6.01 8.11 7.87
CA MET A 109 7.44 7.85 7.90
C MET A 109 8.09 8.38 9.17
N SER A 110 7.79 9.62 9.58
CA SER A 110 8.37 10.21 10.79
C SER A 110 7.98 9.42 12.03
N GLU A 111 6.68 9.11 12.17
CA GLU A 111 6.15 8.40 13.32
C GLU A 111 6.65 6.95 13.39
N ALA A 112 6.74 6.27 12.23
CA ALA A 112 7.31 4.93 12.13
C ALA A 112 8.78 4.92 12.57
N ARG A 113 9.58 5.84 12.02
CA ARG A 113 11.01 5.90 12.32
C ARG A 113 11.26 6.19 13.79
N GLU A 114 10.65 7.24 14.34
CA GLU A 114 10.85 7.66 15.73
C GLU A 114 10.53 6.51 16.71
N ARG A 115 9.41 5.83 16.50
CA ARG A 115 8.98 4.73 17.41
C ARG A 115 9.85 3.49 17.25
N LEU A 116 10.25 3.17 16.02
CA LEU A 116 11.17 2.06 15.77
C LEU A 116 12.57 2.32 16.37
N GLU A 117 13.05 3.57 16.36
CA GLU A 117 14.33 3.93 17.00
C GLU A 117 14.28 3.76 18.53
N LYS A 118 13.12 4.06 19.15
CA LYS A 118 12.92 3.99 20.61
C LYS A 118 12.74 2.58 21.17
N SER A 119 12.30 1.60 20.36
CA SER A 119 11.94 0.26 20.87
C SER A 119 12.41 -0.89 19.98
N ARG A 120 13.40 -1.67 20.47
CA ARG A 120 13.80 -2.94 19.81
C ARG A 120 12.67 -3.97 19.77
N LYS A 121 11.74 -3.91 20.73
CA LYS A 121 10.55 -4.77 20.73
C LYS A 121 9.61 -4.39 19.58
N ALA A 122 9.34 -3.10 19.40
CA ALA A 122 8.59 -2.59 18.25
C ALA A 122 9.23 -3.03 16.92
N GLN A 123 10.55 -2.92 16.80
CA GLN A 123 11.26 -3.39 15.59
C GLN A 123 10.98 -4.86 15.28
N ARG A 124 11.05 -5.75 16.29
CA ARG A 124 10.81 -7.18 16.12
C ARG A 124 9.35 -7.49 15.77
N ILE A 125 8.40 -6.81 16.43
CA ILE A 125 6.96 -6.97 16.16
C ILE A 125 6.63 -6.51 14.75
N THR A 126 7.05 -5.29 14.38
CA THR A 126 6.84 -4.74 13.04
C THR A 126 7.46 -5.64 11.98
N ARG A 127 8.70 -6.11 12.19
CA ARG A 127 9.38 -7.02 11.27
C ARG A 127 8.61 -8.32 11.07
N PHE A 128 8.13 -8.92 12.16
CA PHE A 128 7.30 -10.12 12.10
C PHE A 128 6.00 -9.87 11.34
N ALA A 129 5.32 -8.75 11.65
CA ALA A 129 4.05 -8.39 11.05
C ALA A 129 4.17 -8.18 9.54
N LEU A 130 5.15 -7.36 9.11
CA LEU A 130 5.43 -7.12 7.70
C LEU A 130 5.74 -8.43 6.97
N ARG A 131 6.65 -9.25 7.51
CA ARG A 131 7.06 -10.49 6.86
C ARG A 131 5.91 -11.49 6.71
N ARG A 132 4.98 -11.55 7.67
CA ARG A 132 3.97 -12.60 7.74
C ARG A 132 2.62 -12.22 7.14
N PHE A 133 2.26 -10.95 7.23
CA PHE A 133 0.90 -10.49 6.97
C PHE A 133 0.81 -9.39 5.93
N TRP A 134 1.89 -8.67 5.62
CA TRP A 134 1.84 -7.63 4.60
C TRP A 134 1.71 -8.23 3.20
N ALA A 135 0.87 -7.61 2.39
CA ALA A 135 0.66 -7.91 0.98
C ALA A 135 0.32 -6.60 0.25
N PRO A 136 0.44 -6.55 -1.09
CA PRO A 136 0.10 -5.36 -1.85
C PRO A 136 -1.33 -4.92 -1.57
N VAL A 137 -1.56 -3.61 -1.44
CA VAL A 137 -2.87 -3.05 -1.13
C VAL A 137 -3.91 -3.52 -2.15
N GLY A 138 -5.10 -3.90 -1.69
CA GLY A 138 -6.18 -4.41 -2.54
C GLY A 138 -6.07 -5.90 -2.92
N SER A 139 -4.92 -6.55 -2.72
CA SER A 139 -4.71 -7.95 -3.12
C SER A 139 -5.53 -9.00 -2.36
N THR A 140 -6.09 -8.63 -1.20
CA THR A 140 -6.92 -9.50 -0.37
C THR A 140 -8.41 -9.43 -0.73
N ILE A 141 -8.82 -8.41 -1.47
CA ILE A 141 -10.22 -8.14 -1.84
C ILE A 141 -10.46 -8.24 -3.35
N THR A 142 -9.40 -8.05 -4.14
CA THR A 142 -9.44 -8.11 -5.61
C THR A 142 -9.15 -9.54 -6.07
N PRO A 143 -9.80 -10.04 -7.14
CA PRO A 143 -9.46 -11.34 -7.71
C PRO A 143 -7.96 -11.51 -7.98
N LYS A 144 -7.42 -12.72 -7.78
CA LYS A 144 -5.99 -12.99 -7.95
C LYS A 144 -5.49 -12.73 -9.37
N SER A 145 -6.34 -12.96 -10.38
CA SER A 145 -6.03 -12.71 -11.79
C SER A 145 -5.86 -11.22 -12.07
N GLU A 146 -6.79 -10.38 -11.61
CA GLU A 146 -6.72 -8.93 -11.72
C GLU A 146 -5.54 -8.35 -10.94
N THR A 147 -5.32 -8.82 -9.71
CA THR A 147 -4.15 -8.43 -8.91
C THR A 147 -2.85 -8.75 -9.65
N ARG A 148 -2.74 -9.97 -10.21
CA ARG A 148 -1.58 -10.38 -11.00
C ARG A 148 -1.42 -9.52 -12.25
N PHE A 149 -2.50 -9.20 -12.94
CA PHE A 149 -2.47 -8.32 -14.11
C PHE A 149 -1.90 -6.95 -13.75
N VAL A 150 -2.46 -6.27 -12.74
CA VAL A 150 -2.01 -4.94 -12.31
C VAL A 150 -0.55 -4.97 -11.87
N LEU A 151 -0.16 -5.94 -11.04
CA LEU A 151 1.23 -6.05 -10.60
C LEU A 151 2.19 -6.34 -11.76
N ASN A 152 1.82 -7.17 -12.74
CA ASN A 152 2.65 -7.39 -13.93
C ASN A 152 2.74 -6.15 -14.82
N HIS A 153 1.63 -5.43 -15.00
CA HIS A 153 1.58 -4.21 -15.82
C HIS A 153 2.50 -3.13 -15.25
N LEU A 154 2.40 -2.88 -13.94
CA LEU A 154 3.15 -1.81 -13.28
C LEU A 154 4.60 -2.19 -12.98
N LEU A 155 4.82 -3.43 -12.51
CA LEU A 155 6.08 -3.88 -11.93
C LEU A 155 6.85 -4.85 -12.84
N GLY A 156 6.34 -5.13 -14.04
CA GLY A 156 7.06 -5.88 -15.06
C GLY A 156 8.19 -5.06 -15.70
N GLY A 157 9.21 -5.78 -16.19
CA GLY A 157 10.32 -5.19 -16.93
C GLY A 157 11.31 -4.39 -16.07
N GLU A 158 12.23 -3.68 -16.73
CA GLU A 158 13.33 -2.99 -16.07
C GLU A 158 12.85 -1.83 -15.17
N GLY A 159 11.87 -1.04 -15.63
CA GLY A 159 11.28 0.05 -14.85
C GLY A 159 10.62 -0.45 -13.57
N GLY A 160 9.88 -1.56 -13.66
CA GLY A 160 9.27 -2.23 -12.52
C GLY A 160 10.31 -2.78 -11.53
N ASN A 161 11.40 -3.38 -12.03
CA ASN A 161 12.50 -3.85 -11.19
C ASN A 161 13.13 -2.72 -10.35
N LYS A 162 13.45 -1.59 -10.99
CA LYS A 162 14.03 -0.41 -10.31
C LYS A 162 13.09 0.10 -9.22
N MET A 163 11.80 0.14 -9.51
CA MET A 163 10.78 0.57 -8.57
C MET A 163 10.65 -0.37 -7.37
N VAL A 164 10.61 -1.70 -7.59
CA VAL A 164 10.54 -2.68 -6.49
C VAL A 164 11.79 -2.59 -5.60
N GLN A 165 12.97 -2.47 -6.20
CA GLN A 165 14.23 -2.28 -5.46
C GLN A 165 14.24 -0.97 -4.66
N MET A 166 13.73 0.12 -5.24
CA MET A 166 13.58 1.40 -4.54
C MET A 166 12.66 1.25 -3.32
N LEU A 167 11.52 0.57 -3.47
CA LEU A 167 10.58 0.35 -2.35
C LEU A 167 11.22 -0.50 -1.25
N ASP A 168 11.89 -1.60 -1.59
CA ASP A 168 12.61 -2.43 -0.62
C ASP A 168 13.73 -1.66 0.09
N SER A 169 14.47 -0.81 -0.63
CA SER A 169 15.49 0.08 -0.06
C SER A 169 14.90 1.09 0.94
N LYS A 170 13.69 1.61 0.68
CA LYS A 170 12.99 2.48 1.64
C LYS A 170 12.62 1.72 2.92
N VAL A 171 12.13 0.48 2.80
CA VAL A 171 11.84 -0.38 3.95
C VAL A 171 13.12 -0.67 4.74
N ASP A 172 14.22 -1.00 4.06
CA ASP A 172 15.49 -1.34 4.70
C ASP A 172 16.09 -0.17 5.50
N LYS A 173 15.76 1.07 5.16
CA LYS A 173 16.17 2.27 5.91
C LYS A 173 15.43 2.46 7.23
N LEU A 174 14.33 1.73 7.47
CA LEU A 174 13.63 1.77 8.75
C LEU A 174 14.37 0.92 9.81
N PRO A 175 14.47 1.40 11.07
CA PRO A 175 15.20 0.67 12.11
C PRO A 175 14.68 -0.76 12.30
N GLY A 176 15.60 -1.74 12.23
CA GLY A 176 15.30 -3.17 12.41
C GLY A 176 14.56 -3.85 11.24
N GLN A 177 14.32 -3.14 10.13
CA GLN A 177 13.56 -3.66 8.98
C GLN A 177 14.44 -4.07 7.79
N GLN A 178 15.76 -4.11 7.96
CA GLN A 178 16.73 -4.43 6.91
C GLN A 178 16.57 -5.86 6.36
N GLY A 179 16.84 -6.05 5.07
CA GLY A 179 16.94 -7.36 4.42
C GLY A 179 15.61 -8.10 4.37
N LEU A 180 14.48 -7.39 4.43
CA LEU A 180 13.18 -8.03 4.30
C LEU A 180 12.91 -8.46 2.86
N SER A 181 13.37 -7.67 1.87
CA SER A 181 12.97 -7.79 0.46
C SER A 181 11.45 -7.91 0.36
N LEU A 182 10.75 -7.05 1.10
CA LEU A 182 9.32 -7.16 1.40
C LEU A 182 8.48 -7.14 0.13
N VAL A 183 8.66 -6.10 -0.68
CA VAL A 183 7.92 -5.90 -1.92
C VAL A 183 8.35 -6.94 -2.94
N THR A 184 9.65 -7.21 -3.08
CA THR A 184 10.16 -8.27 -3.98
C THR A 184 9.51 -9.62 -3.70
N LYS A 185 9.45 -10.05 -2.44
CA LYS A 185 8.84 -11.34 -2.08
C LYS A 185 7.35 -11.34 -2.33
N ALA A 186 6.66 -10.25 -2.00
CA ALA A 186 5.22 -10.14 -2.18
C ALA A 186 4.82 -10.23 -3.66
N VAL A 187 5.47 -9.47 -4.55
CA VAL A 187 5.12 -9.45 -5.98
C VAL A 187 5.48 -10.76 -6.69
N ARG A 188 6.56 -11.41 -6.25
CA ARG A 188 6.91 -12.78 -6.71
C ARG A 188 5.88 -13.82 -6.29
N ALA A 189 5.25 -13.67 -5.13
CA ALA A 189 4.15 -14.56 -4.72
C ALA A 189 2.93 -14.46 -5.66
N PHE A 190 2.76 -13.32 -6.34
CA PHE A 190 1.79 -13.13 -7.43
C PHE A 190 2.34 -13.50 -8.82
N GLY A 191 3.55 -14.06 -8.90
CA GLY A 191 4.19 -14.53 -10.12
C GLY A 191 4.73 -13.45 -11.04
N VAL A 192 4.94 -12.23 -10.52
CA VAL A 192 5.65 -11.18 -11.25
C VAL A 192 7.14 -11.52 -11.31
N ARG A 193 7.73 -11.47 -12.51
CA ARG A 193 9.17 -11.70 -12.70
C ARG A 193 9.93 -10.42 -12.37
N VAL A 194 10.46 -10.36 -11.16
CA VAL A 194 11.30 -9.25 -10.70
C VAL A 194 12.74 -9.73 -10.52
N ALA A 195 13.70 -8.97 -11.01
CA ALA A 195 15.13 -9.26 -10.86
C ALA A 195 15.51 -9.41 -9.37
N THR A 196 16.44 -10.33 -9.06
CA THR A 196 17.09 -10.36 -7.74
C THR A 196 18.07 -9.18 -7.68
N ALA A 197 18.01 -8.42 -6.58
CA ALA A 197 19.12 -7.55 -6.19
C ALA A 197 20.34 -8.40 -5.79
#